data_AF-A0A521UG56-F1
#
_entry.id   AF-A0A521UG56-F1
#
_cell.length_a   1.000
_cell.length_b   1.000
_cell.length_c   1.000
_cell.angle_alpha   90.00
_cell.angle_beta   90.00
_cell.angle_gamma   90.00
#
_symmetry.space_group_name_H-M   'P 1'
#
loop_
_entity.id
_entity.type
_entity.pdbx_description
1 polymer ?
#
loop_
_entity_poly.entity_id
_entity_poly.type
_entity_poly.pdbx_seq_one_letter_code
_entity_poly.pdbx_strand_id
1 'polypeptide(L)'
;MPPTTIARYPSFLGKPPRSPVTFPRYNISGDSNLHNLLQPVADRLGLDEQSLRKRNPRLIYADASGYGSKGSDANTPLFDHTGLARSGIMTMVGELDMPP
;
A
#
# COMPACT_ATOMS: atom_id res chain seq x y z
N MET A 1 27.71 -2.28 18.26
CA MET A 1 26.71 -2.44 17.17
C MET A 1 25.38 -2.83 17.81
N PRO A 2 24.30 -2.06 17.68
CA PRO A 2 23.00 -2.54 18.12
C PRO A 2 22.48 -3.60 17.13
N PRO A 3 21.75 -4.62 17.59
CA PRO A 3 21.28 -5.72 16.76
C PRO A 3 20.16 -5.23 15.83
N THR A 4 20.28 -5.56 14.54
CA THR A 4 19.26 -5.32 13.51
C THR A 4 18.01 -6.13 13.82
N THR A 5 16.94 -5.47 14.24
CA THR A 5 15.62 -6.11 14.39
C THR A 5 15.07 -6.39 12.99
N ILE A 6 15.16 -7.64 12.55
CA ILE A 6 14.55 -8.10 11.30
C ILE A 6 13.04 -8.15 11.52
N ALA A 7 12.30 -7.27 10.87
CA ALA A 7 10.84 -7.30 10.85
C ALA A 7 10.37 -8.60 10.19
N ARG A 8 9.83 -9.52 11.00
CA ARG A 8 9.13 -10.71 10.50
C ARG A 8 7.73 -10.29 10.03
N TYR A 9 7.53 -10.23 8.72
CA TYR A 9 6.20 -10.08 8.13
C TYR A 9 5.54 -11.47 7.98
N PRO A 10 4.35 -11.71 8.53
CA PRO A 10 3.60 -12.93 8.25
C PRO A 10 3.12 -12.92 6.80
N SER A 11 3.54 -13.89 6.00
CA SER A 11 3.08 -14.12 4.63
C SER A 11 1.64 -14.62 4.63
N PHE A 12 0.69 -13.79 4.17
CA PHE A 12 -0.70 -14.18 3.94
C PHE A 12 -0.97 -14.29 2.43
N LEU A 13 -0.58 -15.42 1.84
CA LEU A 13 -1.00 -15.81 0.49
C LEU A 13 -1.76 -17.14 0.58
N GLY A 14 -3.05 -17.09 0.92
CA GLY A 14 -3.93 -18.25 1.03
C GLY A 14 -5.40 -17.84 1.10
N LYS A 15 -6.28 -18.59 0.42
CA LYS A 15 -7.71 -18.35 0.18
C LYS A 15 -8.46 -17.70 1.36
N PRO A 16 -9.46 -16.82 1.10
CA PRO A 16 -10.17 -16.11 2.17
C PRO A 16 -10.86 -17.10 3.13
N PRO A 17 -10.70 -16.93 4.46
CA PRO A 17 -11.35 -17.80 5.43
C PRO A 17 -12.86 -17.53 5.51
N ARG A 18 -13.63 -18.59 5.79
CA ARG A 18 -15.11 -18.56 5.97
C ARG A 18 -15.57 -18.01 7.33
N SER A 19 -14.68 -17.61 8.22
CA SER A 19 -14.98 -17.01 9.53
C SER A 19 -14.76 -15.49 9.50
N PRO A 20 -15.45 -14.69 10.34
CA PRO A 20 -15.15 -13.27 10.48
C PRO A 20 -13.65 -13.12 10.78
N VAL A 21 -12.94 -12.48 9.85
CA VAL A 21 -11.49 -12.34 9.90
C VAL A 21 -11.15 -11.45 11.10
N THR A 22 -10.72 -12.05 12.20
CA THR A 22 -9.99 -11.33 13.24
C THR A 22 -8.65 -10.94 12.62
N PHE A 23 -8.53 -9.71 12.15
CA PHE A 23 -7.26 -9.22 11.62
C PHE A 23 -6.21 -9.29 12.74
N PRO A 24 -5.07 -9.98 12.53
CA PRO A 24 -4.01 -9.98 13.52
C PRO A 24 -3.61 -8.53 13.79
N ARG A 25 -3.58 -8.14 15.07
CA ARG A 25 -3.01 -6.84 15.46
C ARG A 25 -1.56 -6.83 14.98
N TYR A 26 -1.24 -6.04 13.96
CA TYR A 26 0.14 -5.83 13.55
C TYR A 26 0.92 -5.29 14.76
N ASN A 27 1.94 -6.05 15.19
CA ASN A 27 2.84 -5.62 16.25
C ASN A 27 3.86 -4.67 15.64
N ILE A 28 3.72 -3.38 15.92
CA ILE A 28 4.53 -2.32 15.32
C ILE A 28 5.65 -2.01 16.31
N SER A 29 6.60 -2.93 16.42
CA SER A 29 7.84 -2.69 17.17
C SER A 29 8.96 -2.12 16.28
N GLY A 30 8.65 -1.77 15.03
CA GLY A 30 9.59 -1.22 14.07
C GLY A 30 9.64 0.31 14.08
N ASP A 31 10.78 0.86 13.71
CA ASP A 31 10.99 2.31 13.57
C ASP A 31 10.32 2.89 12.31
N SER A 32 9.95 2.03 11.35
CA SER A 32 9.35 2.42 10.08
C SER A 32 8.18 1.51 9.67
N ASN A 33 7.24 2.08 8.90
CA ASN A 33 6.12 1.37 8.28
C ASN A 33 6.06 1.73 6.79
N LEU A 34 5.91 0.71 5.94
CA LEU A 34 5.76 0.85 4.50
C LEU A 34 4.60 -0.03 4.01
N HIS A 35 3.67 0.54 3.25
CA HIS A 35 2.65 -0.24 2.56
C HIS A 35 2.24 0.36 1.21
N ASN A 36 1.63 -0.46 0.36
CA ASN A 36 1.03 -0.05 -0.92
C ASN A 36 -0.42 -0.55 -0.97
N LEU A 37 -1.19 -0.18 0.06
CA LEU A 37 -2.59 -0.56 0.20
C LEU A 37 -3.43 0.66 -0.11
N LEU A 38 -4.63 0.47 -0.65
CA LEU A 38 -5.60 1.55 -0.72
C LEU A 38 -5.87 2.10 0.67
N GLN A 39 -6.02 3.43 0.78
CA GLN A 39 -6.24 4.12 2.04
C GLN A 39 -7.37 3.50 2.88
N PRO A 40 -8.56 3.18 2.32
CA PRO A 40 -9.65 2.59 3.10
C PRO A 40 -9.31 1.21 3.67
N VAL A 41 -8.40 0.47 3.01
CA VAL A 41 -7.92 -0.82 3.49
C VAL A 41 -6.92 -0.61 4.63
N ALA A 42 -5.99 0.33 4.49
CA ALA A 42 -5.05 0.69 5.54
C ALA A 42 -5.77 1.18 6.80
N ASP A 43 -6.77 2.05 6.64
CA ASP A 43 -7.62 2.57 7.73
C ASP A 43 -8.32 1.41 8.46
N ARG A 44 -8.93 0.48 7.71
CA ARG A 44 -9.62 -0.68 8.29
C ARG A 44 -8.68 -1.61 9.07
N LEU A 45 -7.43 -1.70 8.64
CA LEU A 45 -6.39 -2.51 9.30
C LEU A 45 -5.70 -1.75 10.45
N GLY A 46 -6.01 -0.47 10.64
CA GLY A 46 -5.33 0.40 11.60
C GLY A 46 -3.85 0.58 11.26
N LEU A 47 -3.53 0.60 9.96
CA LEU A 47 -2.21 0.84 9.39
C LEU A 47 -2.05 2.29 8.89
N ASP A 48 -3.07 3.14 9.06
CA ASP A 48 -3.00 4.56 8.72
C ASP A 48 -2.02 5.32 9.62
N GLU A 49 -1.42 6.39 9.08
CA GLU A 49 -0.43 7.21 9.77
C GLU A 49 -0.89 7.64 11.17
N GLN A 50 -2.15 8.08 11.31
CA GLN A 50 -2.67 8.59 12.57
C GLN A 50 -2.74 7.48 13.63
N SER A 51 -3.25 6.31 13.27
CA SER A 51 -3.29 5.14 14.14
C SER A 51 -1.90 4.67 14.54
N LEU A 52 -0.93 4.73 13.63
CA LEU A 52 0.43 4.28 13.92
C LEU A 52 1.22 5.29 14.76
N ARG A 53 1.10 6.59 14.48
CA ARG A 53 1.76 7.65 15.26
C ARG A 53 1.27 7.72 16.71
N LYS A 54 0.02 7.35 16.98
CA LYS A 54 -0.48 7.19 18.36
C LYS A 54 0.30 6.13 19.16
N ARG A 55 0.84 5.11 18.48
CA ARG A 55 1.62 4.03 19.11
C ARG A 55 3.12 4.33 19.14
N ASN A 56 3.64 4.90 18.06
CA ASN A 56 5.04 5.31 17.95
C ASN A 56 5.14 6.70 17.29
N PRO A 57 5.25 7.80 18.09
CA PRO A 57 5.37 9.15 17.55
C PRO A 57 6.63 9.37 16.70
N ARG A 58 7.68 8.54 16.89
CA ARG A 58 8.95 8.60 16.14
C ARG A 58 8.93 7.80 14.85
N LEU A 59 7.77 7.21 14.50
CA LEU A 59 7.62 6.38 13.31
C LEU A 59 7.92 7.16 12.03
N ILE A 60 8.75 6.56 11.18
CA ILE A 60 8.85 6.92 9.77
C ILE A 60 7.73 6.19 9.01
N TYR A 61 6.78 6.95 8.48
CA TYR A 61 5.63 6.43 7.75
C TYR A 61 5.79 6.70 6.26
N ALA A 62 5.60 5.67 5.43
CA ALA A 62 5.55 5.79 3.99
C ALA A 62 4.42 4.91 3.44
N ASP A 63 3.61 5.48 2.56
CA ASP A 63 2.67 4.74 1.72
C ASP A 63 2.94 5.04 0.25
N ALA A 64 2.71 4.05 -0.59
CA ALA A 64 2.63 4.23 -2.03
C ALA A 64 1.15 4.13 -2.43
N SER A 65 0.69 5.10 -3.21
CA SER A 65 -0.64 5.12 -3.83
C SER A 65 -0.47 5.35 -5.32
N GLY A 66 -1.28 4.66 -6.13
CA GLY A 66 -1.24 4.81 -7.57
C GLY A 66 -1.63 6.19 -8.07
N TYR A 67 -2.65 6.80 -7.46
CA TYR A 67 -3.16 8.13 -7.84
C TYR A 67 -2.92 9.20 -6.77
N GLY A 68 -2.16 8.85 -5.72
CA GLY A 68 -1.94 9.69 -4.56
C GLY A 68 -3.10 9.67 -3.56
N SER A 69 -2.98 10.46 -2.51
CA SER A 69 -3.93 10.52 -1.39
C SER A 69 -5.04 11.57 -1.54
N LYS A 70 -5.07 12.28 -2.68
CA LYS A 70 -5.98 13.40 -2.94
C LYS A 70 -6.62 13.28 -4.31
N GLY A 71 -7.79 13.91 -4.47
CA GLY A 71 -8.54 13.93 -5.71
C GLY A 71 -9.59 12.81 -5.79
N SER A 72 -10.36 12.81 -6.87
CA SER A 72 -11.48 11.88 -7.08
C SER A 72 -11.05 10.42 -7.14
N ASP A 73 -9.81 10.16 -7.57
CA ASP A 73 -9.31 8.80 -7.80
C ASP A 73 -8.43 8.28 -6.67
N ALA A 74 -8.34 8.98 -5.53
CA ALA A 74 -7.45 8.60 -4.42
C ALA A 74 -7.70 7.17 -3.91
N ASN A 75 -8.93 6.67 -4.06
CA ASN A 75 -9.34 5.32 -3.63
C ASN A 75 -9.52 4.35 -4.81
N THR A 76 -9.15 4.75 -6.03
CA THR A 76 -9.26 3.91 -7.22
C THR A 76 -8.03 2.99 -7.30
N PRO A 77 -8.22 1.66 -7.47
CA PRO A 77 -7.11 0.74 -7.67
C PRO A 77 -6.30 1.11 -8.93
N LEU A 78 -4.97 1.11 -8.79
CA LEU A 78 -4.05 1.24 -9.91
C LEU A 78 -3.22 -0.04 -10.04
N PHE A 79 -3.22 -0.60 -11.24
CA PHE A 79 -2.27 -1.61 -11.69
C PHE A 79 -1.35 -1.02 -12.76
N ASP A 80 -0.20 -1.67 -13.00
CA ASP A 80 0.84 -1.16 -13.90
C ASP A 80 0.30 -0.73 -15.27
N HIS A 81 -0.46 -1.59 -15.97
CA HIS A 81 -1.02 -1.24 -17.28
C HIS A 81 -2.00 -0.07 -17.23
N THR A 82 -2.85 0.01 -16.21
CA THR A 82 -3.75 1.16 -16.05
C THR A 82 -2.96 2.44 -15.74
N GLY A 83 -1.80 2.33 -15.09
CA GLY A 83 -0.91 3.46 -14.81
C GLY A 83 -0.21 3.93 -16.07
N LEU A 84 0.30 3.00 -16.88
CA LEU A 84 0.88 3.28 -18.19
C LEU A 84 -0.16 3.92 -19.14
N ALA A 85 -1.38 3.38 -19.18
CA ALA A 85 -2.45 3.95 -20.00
C ALA A 85 -2.80 5.36 -19.54
N ARG A 86 -2.92 5.58 -18.23
CA ARG A 86 -3.29 6.89 -17.67
C ARG A 86 -2.18 7.94 -17.83
N SER A 87 -0.91 7.56 -17.80
CA SER A 87 0.20 8.50 -18.00
C SER A 87 0.31 9.00 -19.45
N GLY A 88 -0.37 8.35 -20.38
CA GLY A 88 -0.27 8.61 -21.82
C GLY A 88 0.95 7.97 -22.47
N ILE A 89 1.83 7.29 -21.72
CA ILE A 89 3.06 6.73 -22.28
C ILE A 89 2.78 5.66 -23.33
N MET A 90 1.69 4.89 -23.18
CA MET A 90 1.30 3.87 -24.18
C MET A 90 0.97 4.51 -25.54
N THR A 91 0.47 5.74 -25.58
CA THR A 91 0.23 6.47 -26.84
C THR A 91 1.48 7.09 -27.45
N MET A 92 2.57 7.20 -26.66
CA MET A 92 3.84 7.79 -27.11
C MET A 92 4.84 6.73 -27.57
N VAL A 93 4.66 5.49 -27.13
CA VAL A 93 5.60 4.38 -27.35
C VAL A 93 4.91 3.31 -28.19
N GLY A 94 5.28 3.21 -29.47
CA GLY A 94 4.70 2.25 -30.40
C GLY A 94 4.85 2.68 -31.86
N GLU A 95 4.31 1.88 -32.77
CA GLU A 95 4.18 2.24 -34.18
C GLU A 95 2.90 3.05 -34.41
N LEU A 96 2.95 4.05 -35.29
CA LEU A 96 1.90 5.07 -35.44
C LEU A 96 0.51 4.48 -35.78
N ASP A 97 0.49 3.38 -36.52
CA ASP A 97 -0.74 2.74 -37.04
C ASP A 97 -1.12 1.47 -36.25
N MET A 98 -0.45 1.21 -35.12
CA MET A 98 -0.75 0.08 -34.25
C MET A 98 -1.45 0.57 -32.97
N PRO A 99 -2.32 -0.25 -32.36
CA PRO A 99 -2.90 0.09 -31.07
C PRO A 99 -1.83 0.30 -29.98
N PRO A 100 -2.09 1.21 -29.02
CA PRO A 100 -1.25 1.41 -27.83
C PRO A 100 -1.27 0.21 -26.88
#